data_AF-A0A931N6K6-F1
#
_entry.id   AF-A0A931N6K6-F1
#
_cell.length_a   1.000
_cell.length_b   1.000
_cell.length_c   1.000
_cell.angle_alpha   90.00
_cell.angle_beta   90.00
_cell.angle_gamma   90.00
#
_symmetry.space_group_name_H-M   'P 1'
#
loop_
_entity.id
_entity.type
_entity.pdbx_description
1 polymer ?
#
loop_
_entity_poly.entity_id
_entity_poly.type
_entity_poly.pdbx_seq_one_letter_code
_entity_poly.pdbx_strand_id
1 'polypeptide(L)'
;MSAPVQAQPDSTEPGPGLFAVRPLDDLDRVLTVDPASKAAICEPDSDEPDQLIRMRPVRRVYNVLNLRTDQYLGYYSDGRTGWDDQLAEWQVVSVDGFGEGVYTIRVVALDGPSARVLTYLGSGMTGLRPAAAPGDPAYTAQLWKFERETGNRPYSGELDSPTGS
;
A
#
# COMPACT_ATOMS: atom_id res chain seq x y z
N MET A 1 12.88 17.57 -34.87
CA MET A 1 11.82 16.55 -35.02
C MET A 1 11.53 16.02 -33.62
N SER A 2 10.46 16.50 -33.00
CA SER A 2 10.07 16.09 -31.65
C SER A 2 9.28 14.79 -31.74
N ALA A 3 9.73 13.75 -31.04
CA ALA A 3 8.99 12.50 -30.94
C ALA A 3 7.64 12.75 -30.26
N PRO A 4 6.56 12.04 -30.65
CA PRO A 4 5.30 12.13 -29.93
C PRO A 4 5.52 11.55 -28.53
N VAL A 5 5.14 12.33 -27.52
CA VAL A 5 4.93 11.84 -26.16
C VAL A 5 3.87 10.75 -26.27
N GLN A 6 4.28 9.49 -26.17
CA GLN A 6 3.34 8.41 -25.93
C GLN A 6 2.69 8.70 -24.59
N ALA A 7 1.43 9.10 -24.61
CA ALA A 7 0.58 9.08 -23.43
C ALA A 7 0.66 7.65 -22.87
N GLN A 8 1.32 7.51 -21.72
CA GLN A 8 1.22 6.28 -20.93
C GLN A 8 -0.28 6.06 -20.67
N PRO A 9 -0.81 4.86 -20.94
CA PRO A 9 -2.20 4.57 -20.61
C PRO A 9 -2.41 4.85 -19.13
N ASP A 10 -3.54 5.49 -18.80
CA ASP A 10 -4.00 5.74 -17.43
C ASP A 10 -3.89 4.42 -16.66
N SER A 11 -2.82 4.28 -15.89
CA SER A 11 -2.50 3.03 -15.22
C SER A 11 -3.55 2.82 -14.14
N THR A 12 -4.44 1.86 -14.39
CA THR A 12 -5.47 1.38 -13.47
C THR A 12 -4.86 0.77 -12.19
N GLU A 13 -3.54 0.54 -12.19
CA GLU A 13 -2.76 0.10 -11.03
C GLU A 13 -1.87 1.24 -10.52
N PRO A 14 -1.53 1.30 -9.23
CA PRO A 14 -0.73 2.42 -8.68
C PRO A 14 0.64 2.54 -9.34
N GLY A 15 1.16 1.46 -9.95
CA GLY A 15 2.51 1.38 -10.51
C GLY A 15 3.59 1.30 -9.42
N PRO A 16 4.86 1.05 -9.78
CA PRO A 16 5.96 1.10 -8.83
C PRO A 16 6.16 2.53 -8.29
N GLY A 17 6.53 2.68 -7.03
CA GLY A 17 6.82 3.99 -6.46
C GLY A 17 6.77 4.05 -4.94
N LEU A 18 6.96 5.26 -4.43
CA LEU A 18 6.76 5.62 -3.03
C LEU A 18 5.43 6.35 -2.90
N PHE A 19 4.66 6.01 -1.88
CA PHE A 19 3.32 6.54 -1.66
C PHE A 19 3.08 6.80 -0.18
N ALA A 20 2.40 7.91 0.12
CA ALA A 20 1.59 7.97 1.33
C ALA A 20 0.30 7.18 1.06
N VAL A 21 -0.02 6.22 1.93
CA VAL A 21 -1.19 5.35 1.79
C VAL A 21 -2.16 5.66 2.92
N ARG A 22 -3.30 6.27 2.60
CA ARG A 22 -4.24 6.84 3.58
C ARG A 22 -5.57 6.09 3.54
N PRO A 23 -6.22 5.81 4.68
CA PRO A 23 -7.57 5.28 4.66
C PRO A 23 -8.53 6.35 4.10
N LEU A 24 -9.44 5.96 3.21
CA LEU A 24 -10.32 6.93 2.55
C LEU A 24 -11.25 7.67 3.53
N ASP A 25 -11.63 6.99 4.62
CA ASP A 25 -12.49 7.55 5.68
C ASP A 25 -11.74 8.44 6.70
N ASP A 26 -10.41 8.52 6.63
CA ASP A 26 -9.59 9.31 7.57
C ASP A 26 -8.27 9.75 6.90
N LEU A 27 -8.37 10.70 5.97
CA LEU A 27 -7.25 11.16 5.13
C LEU A 27 -6.15 11.90 5.91
N ASP A 28 -6.41 12.30 7.16
CA ASP A 28 -5.41 12.94 8.03
C ASP A 28 -4.42 11.91 8.62
N ARG A 29 -4.56 10.63 8.27
CA ARG A 29 -3.69 9.55 8.73
C ARG A 29 -3.03 8.78 7.60
N VAL A 30 -1.86 8.23 7.88
CA VAL A 30 -1.04 7.46 6.94
C VAL A 30 -0.74 6.08 7.51
N LEU A 31 -0.92 5.05 6.68
CA LEU A 31 -0.53 3.67 6.97
C LEU A 31 0.98 3.60 7.22
N THR A 32 1.34 3.13 8.40
CA THR A 32 2.73 3.02 8.85
C THR A 32 2.89 1.88 9.85
N VAL A 33 4.05 1.81 10.48
CA VAL A 33 4.47 0.80 11.44
C VAL A 33 4.45 1.35 12.85
N ASP A 34 3.80 0.61 13.75
CA ASP A 34 3.96 0.80 15.19
C ASP A 34 5.40 0.39 15.58
N PRO A 35 6.23 1.30 16.11
CA PRO A 35 7.63 1.02 16.39
C PRO A 35 7.82 -0.06 17.47
N ALA A 36 6.88 -0.21 18.40
CA ALA A 36 6.96 -1.15 19.51
C ALA A 36 6.41 -2.53 19.15
N SER A 37 5.23 -2.58 18.53
CA SER A 37 4.53 -3.84 18.25
C SER A 37 4.75 -4.38 16.84
N LYS A 38 5.31 -3.56 15.93
CA LYS A 38 5.38 -3.80 14.48
C LYS A 38 4.02 -3.98 13.81
N ALA A 39 2.93 -3.66 14.50
CA ALA A 39 1.60 -3.69 13.91
C ALA A 39 1.49 -2.66 12.77
N ALA A 40 0.67 -2.99 11.77
CA ALA A 40 0.28 -2.02 10.76
C ALA A 40 -0.80 -1.11 11.36
N ILE A 41 -0.49 0.18 11.45
CA ILE A 41 -1.34 1.20 12.06
C ILE A 41 -1.46 2.40 11.12
N CYS A 42 -2.35 3.34 11.43
CA CYS A 42 -2.43 4.63 10.77
C CYS A 42 -2.13 5.74 11.79
N GLU A 43 -0.97 6.37 11.65
CA GLU A 43 -0.56 7.51 12.47
C GLU A 43 -1.06 8.81 11.82
N PRO A 44 -1.23 9.91 12.58
CA PRO A 44 -1.40 11.23 11.98
C PRO A 44 -0.28 11.48 10.97
N ASP A 45 -0.66 12.11 9.86
CA ASP A 45 0.27 12.52 8.82
C ASP A 45 1.36 13.42 9.40
N SER A 46 2.60 12.99 9.24
CA SER A 46 3.77 13.83 9.46
C SER A 46 4.49 13.97 8.13
N ASP A 47 5.08 15.14 7.86
CA ASP A 47 5.95 15.34 6.69
C ASP A 47 7.26 14.51 6.77
N GLU A 48 7.32 13.50 7.63
CA GLU A 48 8.46 12.63 7.81
C GLU A 48 8.49 11.57 6.69
N PRO A 49 9.63 11.42 6.00
CA PRO A 49 9.73 10.53 4.84
C PRO A 49 9.60 9.04 5.19
N ASP A 50 9.54 8.70 6.47
CA ASP A 50 9.50 7.33 6.95
C ASP A 50 8.07 6.75 7.02
N GLN A 51 7.02 7.58 6.89
CA GLN A 51 5.64 7.13 6.72
C GLN A 51 5.31 6.71 5.28
N LEU A 52 6.30 6.74 4.37
CA LEU A 52 6.12 6.33 2.99
C LEU A 52 6.16 4.81 2.83
N ILE A 53 5.30 4.32 1.94
CA ILE A 53 5.20 2.93 1.54
C ILE A 53 5.75 2.77 0.13
N ARG A 54 6.71 1.86 -0.02
CA ARG A 54 7.23 1.46 -1.33
C ARG A 54 6.37 0.33 -1.90
N MET A 55 5.75 0.59 -3.03
CA MET A 55 5.03 -0.39 -3.83
C MET A 55 5.96 -1.00 -4.87
N ARG A 56 6.22 -2.31 -4.78
CA ARG A 56 7.03 -3.06 -5.75
C ARG A 56 6.16 -4.08 -6.47
N PRO A 57 5.87 -3.88 -7.77
CA PRO A 57 5.12 -4.86 -8.54
C PRO A 57 5.98 -6.12 -8.76
N VAL A 58 5.38 -7.28 -8.51
CA VAL A 58 5.92 -8.60 -8.81
C VAL A 58 4.87 -9.34 -9.62
N ARG A 59 5.12 -9.48 -10.92
CA ARG A 59 4.16 -10.01 -11.91
C ARG A 59 2.86 -9.19 -11.97
N ARG A 60 1.85 -9.55 -11.17
CA ARG A 60 0.49 -8.97 -11.12
C ARG A 60 0.03 -8.65 -9.69
N VAL A 61 0.96 -8.68 -8.74
CA VAL A 61 0.74 -8.40 -7.33
C VAL A 61 1.82 -7.43 -6.85
N TYR A 62 1.71 -6.97 -5.62
CA TYR A 62 2.64 -6.03 -5.02
C TYR A 62 3.26 -6.60 -3.76
N ASN A 63 4.57 -6.41 -3.61
CA ASN A 63 5.14 -6.31 -2.29
C ASN A 63 5.00 -4.86 -1.81
N VAL A 64 4.58 -4.73 -0.56
CA VAL A 64 4.29 -3.45 0.10
C VAL A 64 5.32 -3.30 1.22
N LEU A 65 6.26 -2.36 1.08
CA LEU A 65 7.35 -2.20 2.05
C LEU A 65 7.22 -0.87 2.77
N ASN A 66 7.41 -0.88 4.09
CA ASN A 66 7.48 0.34 4.88
C ASN A 66 8.90 0.92 4.84
N LEU A 67 9.06 2.20 4.48
CA LEU A 67 10.40 2.81 4.40
C LEU A 67 11.08 3.03 5.76
N ARG A 68 10.32 3.18 6.86
CA ARG A 68 10.87 3.32 8.23
C ARG A 68 11.63 2.06 8.65
N THR A 69 11.17 0.88 8.23
CA THR A 69 11.71 -0.40 8.71
C THR A 69 12.32 -1.29 7.63
N ASP A 70 12.08 -1.01 6.35
CA ASP A 70 12.38 -1.88 5.20
C ASP A 70 11.73 -3.27 5.31
N GLN A 71 10.59 -3.34 6.00
CA GLN A 71 9.82 -4.56 6.23
C GLN A 71 8.60 -4.63 5.34
N TYR A 72 8.15 -5.85 5.05
CA TYR A 72 6.97 -6.12 4.22
C TYR A 72 5.70 -6.08 5.06
N LEU A 73 4.62 -5.56 4.48
CA LEU A 73 3.29 -5.65 5.07
C LEU A 73 2.82 -7.11 5.03
N GLY A 74 2.81 -7.76 6.18
CA GLY A 74 2.30 -9.11 6.38
C GLY A 74 0.83 -9.16 6.78
N TYR A 75 0.26 -10.35 6.66
CA TYR A 75 -1.07 -10.69 7.16
C TYR A 75 -1.05 -12.02 7.90
N TYR A 76 -1.79 -12.10 9.00
CA TYR A 76 -1.79 -13.27 9.88
C TYR A 76 -3.16 -13.95 9.93
N SER A 77 -3.18 -15.23 10.30
CA SER A 77 -4.39 -16.06 10.34
C SER A 77 -5.46 -15.55 11.32
N ASP A 78 -5.07 -14.78 12.32
CA ASP A 78 -5.96 -14.15 13.29
C ASP A 78 -6.58 -12.83 12.78
N GLY A 79 -6.27 -12.43 11.54
CA GLY A 79 -6.79 -11.24 10.90
C GLY A 79 -6.03 -9.95 11.26
N ARG A 80 -4.91 -10.04 11.98
CA ARG A 80 -3.99 -8.92 12.16
C ARG A 80 -3.14 -8.68 10.93
N THR A 81 -2.59 -7.47 10.85
CA THR A 81 -1.62 -7.01 9.86
C THR A 81 -0.44 -6.38 10.58
N GLY A 82 0.75 -6.56 10.03
CA GLY A 82 2.01 -6.15 10.66
C GLY A 82 3.12 -6.01 9.65
N TRP A 83 4.27 -5.56 10.11
CA TRP A 83 5.46 -5.37 9.30
C TRP A 83 6.54 -6.35 9.76
N ASP A 84 7.00 -7.21 8.87
CA ASP A 84 8.05 -8.17 9.15
C ASP A 84 8.94 -8.45 7.92
N ASP A 85 9.97 -9.28 8.10
CA ASP A 85 10.94 -9.58 7.05
C ASP A 85 10.43 -10.65 6.07
N GLN A 86 9.21 -11.19 6.28
CA GLN A 86 8.63 -12.21 5.41
C GLN A 86 7.96 -11.56 4.21
N LEU A 87 8.39 -11.99 3.03
CA LEU A 87 7.79 -11.54 1.77
C LEU A 87 6.30 -11.89 1.76
N ALA A 88 5.46 -10.86 1.64
CA ALA A 88 4.03 -10.99 1.42
C ALA A 88 3.62 -10.29 0.13
N GLU A 89 2.70 -10.91 -0.60
CA GLU A 89 2.13 -10.41 -1.85
C GLU A 89 0.68 -9.95 -1.63
N TRP A 90 0.35 -8.80 -2.20
CA TRP A 90 -0.96 -8.18 -2.15
C TRP A 90 -1.49 -7.88 -3.54
N GLN A 91 -2.78 -8.12 -3.75
CA GLN A 91 -3.48 -7.59 -4.92
C GLN A 91 -3.95 -6.17 -4.62
N VAL A 92 -3.58 -5.20 -5.45
CA VAL A 92 -4.02 -3.80 -5.32
C VAL A 92 -4.90 -3.48 -6.51
N VAL A 93 -6.17 -3.18 -6.26
CA VAL A 93 -7.20 -3.05 -7.29
C VAL A 93 -7.81 -1.67 -7.22
N SER A 94 -7.81 -0.91 -8.32
CA SER A 94 -8.45 0.40 -8.37
C SER A 94 -9.95 0.30 -8.10
N VAL A 95 -10.50 1.38 -7.59
CA VAL A 95 -11.94 1.49 -7.35
C VAL A 95 -12.48 2.73 -8.05
N ASP A 96 -13.39 2.50 -8.99
CA ASP A 96 -14.06 3.57 -9.72
C ASP A 96 -15.05 4.33 -8.84
N GLY A 97 -15.27 5.61 -9.16
CA GLY A 97 -16.27 6.44 -8.48
C GLY A 97 -15.80 7.15 -7.22
N PHE A 98 -14.54 6.94 -6.78
CA PHE A 98 -13.94 7.59 -5.60
C PHE A 98 -12.79 8.55 -5.95
N GLY A 99 -12.59 8.82 -7.24
CA GLY A 99 -11.48 9.62 -7.76
C GLY A 99 -10.23 8.79 -8.02
N GLU A 100 -9.27 9.40 -8.70
CA GLU A 100 -8.01 8.75 -9.06
C GLU A 100 -7.21 8.34 -7.82
N GLY A 101 -6.45 7.25 -7.92
CA GLY A 101 -5.56 6.83 -6.85
C GLY A 101 -6.24 6.18 -5.65
N VAL A 102 -7.50 5.78 -5.76
CA VAL A 102 -8.20 5.01 -4.71
C VAL A 102 -8.19 3.52 -5.05
N TYR A 103 -7.78 2.70 -4.09
CA TYR A 103 -7.57 1.27 -4.27
C TYR A 103 -8.12 0.45 -3.12
N THR A 104 -8.39 -0.83 -3.37
CA THR A 104 -8.51 -1.88 -2.35
C THR A 104 -7.23 -2.70 -2.30
N ILE A 105 -6.78 -3.06 -1.10
CA ILE A 105 -5.59 -3.88 -0.87
C ILE A 105 -6.07 -5.25 -0.36
N ARG A 106 -5.85 -6.31 -1.14
CA ARG A 106 -6.44 -7.64 -0.91
C ARG A 106 -5.37 -8.70 -0.75
N VAL A 107 -5.59 -9.63 0.16
CA VAL A 107 -4.74 -10.83 0.28
C VAL A 107 -4.80 -11.60 -1.03
N VAL A 108 -3.70 -12.13 -1.56
CA VAL A 108 -3.75 -12.92 -2.81
C VAL A 108 -4.53 -14.22 -2.57
N ALA A 109 -5.54 -14.48 -3.39
CA ALA A 109 -6.21 -15.77 -3.46
C ALA A 109 -5.72 -16.52 -4.71
N LEU A 110 -5.39 -17.80 -4.55
CA LEU A 110 -4.99 -18.65 -5.67
C LEU A 110 -6.19 -19.02 -6.56
N ASP A 111 -7.39 -19.10 -5.97
CA ASP A 111 -8.64 -19.42 -6.66
C ASP A 111 -9.76 -18.43 -6.28
N GLY A 112 -10.19 -17.60 -7.24
CA GLY A 112 -11.33 -16.68 -7.07
C GLY A 112 -11.00 -15.32 -6.42
N PRO A 113 -12.02 -14.48 -6.16
CA PRO A 113 -11.82 -13.18 -5.53
C PRO A 113 -11.38 -13.35 -4.07
N SER A 114 -10.37 -12.56 -3.68
CA SER A 114 -9.85 -12.53 -2.32
C SER A 114 -10.93 -12.20 -1.29
N ALA A 115 -11.17 -13.13 -0.38
CA ALA A 115 -12.16 -12.95 0.66
C ALA A 115 -11.71 -12.00 1.79
N ARG A 116 -10.46 -11.52 1.79
CA ARG A 116 -9.90 -10.67 2.86
C ARG A 116 -9.19 -9.45 2.31
N VAL A 117 -9.49 -8.30 2.89
CA VAL A 117 -8.93 -7.01 2.50
C VAL A 117 -8.42 -6.24 3.70
N LEU A 118 -7.37 -5.44 3.48
CA LEU A 118 -6.87 -4.51 4.48
C LEU A 118 -7.95 -3.46 4.74
N THR A 119 -8.33 -3.33 6.00
CA THR A 119 -9.42 -2.48 6.46
C THR A 119 -8.91 -1.56 7.55
N TYR A 120 -9.28 -0.29 7.46
CA TYR A 120 -9.13 0.66 8.55
C TYR A 120 -10.22 0.41 9.58
N LEU A 121 -9.83 0.11 10.82
CA LEU A 121 -10.74 -0.26 11.90
C LEU A 121 -11.12 0.94 12.77
N GLY A 122 -10.64 2.13 12.43
CA GLY A 122 -10.78 3.35 13.23
C GLY A 122 -9.67 3.49 14.27
N SER A 123 -9.53 4.72 14.81
CA SER A 123 -8.56 5.07 15.86
C SER A 123 -7.12 4.67 15.54
N GLY A 124 -6.72 4.75 14.27
CA GLY A 124 -5.38 4.38 13.83
C GLY A 124 -5.12 2.87 13.70
N MET A 125 -6.13 2.01 13.88
CA MET A 125 -5.93 0.56 13.80
C MET A 125 -6.23 0.01 12.40
N THR A 126 -5.50 -1.02 11.97
CA THR A 126 -5.77 -1.77 10.74
C THR A 126 -5.96 -3.26 11.00
N GLY A 127 -6.54 -3.97 10.03
CA GLY A 127 -6.61 -5.42 10.05
C GLY A 127 -7.31 -5.98 8.82
N LEU A 128 -7.45 -7.30 8.77
CA LEU A 128 -8.15 -7.98 7.68
C LEU A 128 -9.63 -8.18 8.00
N ARG A 129 -10.50 -7.80 7.06
CA ARG A 129 -11.95 -8.10 7.11
C ARG A 129 -12.43 -8.73 5.81
N PRO A 130 -13.58 -9.42 5.83
CA PRO A 130 -14.26 -9.83 4.62
C PRO A 130 -14.46 -8.64 3.67
N ALA A 131 -14.24 -8.87 2.37
CA ALA A 131 -14.52 -7.84 1.36
C ALA A 131 -16.00 -7.42 1.45
N ALA A 132 -16.26 -6.13 1.62
CA ALA A 132 -17.58 -5.56 1.62
C ALA A 132 -18.04 -5.27 0.17
N ALA A 133 -19.34 -5.31 -0.07
CA ALA A 133 -19.90 -4.92 -1.37
C ALA A 133 -20.01 -3.40 -1.49
N PRO A 134 -19.92 -2.83 -2.71
CA PRO A 134 -20.24 -1.42 -2.92
C PRO A 134 -21.63 -1.06 -2.37
N GLY A 135 -21.72 0.01 -1.59
CA GLY A 135 -22.95 0.44 -0.91
C GLY A 135 -23.13 -0.12 0.51
N ASP A 136 -22.29 -1.06 0.94
CA ASP A 136 -22.18 -1.46 2.35
C ASP A 136 -21.52 -0.34 3.16
N PRO A 137 -22.02 0.01 4.37
CA PRO A 137 -21.38 1.00 5.25
C PRO A 137 -19.91 0.70 5.58
N ALA A 138 -19.48 -0.57 5.54
CA ALA A 138 -18.10 -0.97 5.78
C ALA A 138 -17.20 -0.86 4.54
N TYR A 139 -17.75 -0.54 3.36
CA TYR A 139 -17.00 -0.53 2.10
C TYR A 139 -15.92 0.55 2.07
N THR A 140 -16.23 1.77 2.51
CA THR A 140 -15.29 2.90 2.47
C THR A 140 -14.08 2.70 3.36
N ALA A 141 -14.25 2.00 4.50
CA ALA A 141 -13.17 1.64 5.42
C ALA A 141 -12.15 0.65 4.81
N GLN A 142 -12.47 0.04 3.66
CA GLN A 142 -11.60 -0.88 2.91
C GLN A 142 -10.89 -0.20 1.74
N LEU A 143 -11.18 1.09 1.51
CA LEU A 143 -10.60 1.89 0.45
C LEU A 143 -9.42 2.70 0.98
N TRP A 144 -8.37 2.76 0.15
CA TRP A 144 -7.11 3.40 0.48
C TRP A 144 -6.73 4.38 -0.63
N LYS A 145 -6.49 5.63 -0.27
CA LYS A 145 -5.96 6.65 -1.16
C LYS A 145 -4.44 6.52 -1.21
N PHE A 146 -3.89 6.37 -2.41
CA PHE A 146 -2.46 6.32 -2.68
C PHE A 146 -2.04 7.66 -3.27
N GLU A 147 -1.20 8.38 -2.54
CA GLU A 147 -0.66 9.67 -2.96
C GLU A 147 0.81 9.48 -3.26
N ARG A 148 1.15 9.57 -4.54
CA ARG A 148 2.51 9.33 -5.02
C ARG A 148 3.42 10.45 -4.53
N GLU A 149 4.51 10.09 -3.88
CA GLU A 149 5.55 11.05 -3.52
C GLU A 149 6.21 11.58 -4.80
N THR A 150 6.09 12.89 -5.04
CA THR A 150 6.61 13.56 -6.25
C THR A 150 7.95 14.26 -6.04
N GLY A 151 8.59 14.09 -4.87
CA GLY A 151 9.87 14.70 -4.56
C GLY A 151 11.07 14.04 -5.25
N ASN A 152 11.87 14.87 -5.94
CA ASN A 152 13.24 14.57 -6.43
C ASN A 152 14.22 14.33 -5.25
N ARG A 153 13.97 13.33 -4.40
CA ARG A 153 14.96 12.88 -3.41
C ARG A 153 15.63 11.62 -3.97
N PRO A 154 16.92 11.66 -4.33
CA PRO A 154 17.63 10.44 -4.71
C PRO A 154 17.57 9.49 -3.51
N TYR A 155 16.89 8.37 -3.68
CA TYR A 155 17.01 7.26 -2.76
C TYR A 155 18.46 6.79 -2.83
N SER A 156 19.29 7.20 -1.86
CA SER A 156 20.67 6.75 -1.69
C SER A 156 20.74 5.44 -0.92
N GLY A 157 19.79 4.54 -1.15
CA GLY A 157 19.98 3.15 -0.78
C GLY A 157 21.06 2.62 -1.71
N GLU A 158 22.27 2.41 -1.18
CA GLU A 158 23.33 1.70 -1.88
C GLU A 158 22.72 0.41 -2.45
N LEU A 159 22.67 0.34 -3.78
CA LEU A 159 22.64 -0.94 -4.45
C LEU A 159 23.98 -1.58 -4.09
N ASP A 160 23.96 -2.48 -3.11
CA ASP A 160 25.02 -3.46 -2.91
C ASP A 160 25.26 -4.14 -4.27
N SER A 161 26.24 -3.61 -4.97
CA SER A 161 26.77 -4.20 -6.18
C SER A 161 27.66 -5.34 -5.67
N PRO A 162 27.40 -6.60 -6.03
CA PRO A 162 28.31 -7.67 -5.66
C PRO A 162 29.64 -7.35 -6.36
N THR A 163 30.63 -6.93 -5.58
CA THR A 163 32.01 -6.81 -6.03
C THR A 163 32.53 -8.22 -6.28
N GLY A 164 32.26 -8.71 -7.49
CA GLY A 164 33.02 -9.78 -8.10
C GLY A 164 34.29 -9.21 -8.73
N SER A 165 35.43 -9.62 -8.20
CA SER A 165 36.65 -10.01 -8.94
C SER A 165 37.65 -10.60 -7.95
#